data_AF-A0A929J0J5-F1
#
_entry.id   AF-A0A929J0J5-F1
#
_cell.length_a   1.000
_cell.length_b   1.000
_cell.length_c   1.000
_cell.angle_alpha   90.00
_cell.angle_beta   90.00
_cell.angle_gamma   90.00
#
_symmetry.space_group_name_H-M   'P 1'
#
loop_
_entity.id
_entity.type
_entity.pdbx_description
1 polymer ?
#
loop_
_entity_poly.entity_id
_entity_poly.type
_entity_poly.pdbx_seq_one_letter_code
_entity_poly.pdbx_strand_id
1 'polypeptide(L)'
;MYRPEIKVLDCTIRDGGLINKWQFSDELVRETYKSVCEAGVDYMEIGYKASADMFDPKEYGKWRFCKEEDVRQVLEGLELKAKLACMVD
;
A
#
# COMPACT_ATOMS: atom_id res chain seq x y z
N MET A 1 -13.85 -24.63 4.30
CA MET A 1 -14.00 -24.29 5.73
C MET A 1 -13.42 -22.89 5.93
N TYR A 2 -14.22 -21.92 6.36
CA TYR A 2 -13.76 -20.57 6.71
C TYR A 2 -13.16 -20.60 8.13
N ARG A 3 -12.03 -19.90 8.35
CA ARG A 3 -11.34 -19.81 9.64
C ARG A 3 -11.21 -18.33 10.04
N PRO A 4 -12.02 -17.81 10.97
CA PRO A 4 -12.06 -16.39 11.29
C PRO A 4 -10.76 -15.86 11.93
N GLU A 5 -9.92 -16.76 12.45
CA GLU A 5 -8.62 -16.43 13.04
C GLU A 5 -7.55 -16.14 11.97
N ILE A 6 -7.72 -16.66 10.75
CA ILE A 6 -6.82 -16.37 9.64
C ILE A 6 -7.09 -14.96 9.15
N LYS A 7 -6.03 -14.17 9.06
CA LYS A 7 -6.05 -12.82 8.50
C LYS A 7 -5.30 -12.79 7.19
N VAL A 8 -5.90 -12.15 6.19
CA VAL A 8 -5.32 -11.99 4.86
C VAL A 8 -4.72 -10.60 4.76
N LEU A 9 -3.48 -10.53 4.31
CA LEU A 9 -2.78 -9.29 4.02
C LEU A 9 -2.45 -9.27 2.52
N ASP A 10 -2.97 -8.27 1.82
CA ASP A 10 -2.53 -7.95 0.47
C ASP A 10 -1.20 -7.18 0.56
N CYS A 11 -0.18 -7.64 -0.16
CA CYS A 11 1.12 -6.96 -0.24
C CYS A 11 1.45 -6.52 -1.67
N THR A 12 0.44 -6.37 -2.53
CA THR A 12 0.62 -6.16 -3.97
C THR A 12 1.41 -4.88 -4.26
N ILE A 13 1.10 -3.77 -3.60
CA ILE A 13 1.79 -2.49 -3.82
C ILE A 13 3.19 -2.49 -3.17
N ARG A 14 3.34 -3.07 -1.98
CA ARG A 14 4.65 -3.15 -1.30
C ARG A 14 5.61 -4.05 -2.05
N ASP A 15 5.22 -5.28 -2.36
CA ASP A 15 6.09 -6.31 -2.94
C ASP A 15 6.22 -6.16 -4.46
N GLY A 16 5.12 -5.84 -5.15
CA GLY A 16 5.14 -5.56 -6.59
C GLY A 16 6.00 -4.34 -6.96
N GLY A 17 6.23 -3.44 -6.00
CA GLY A 17 7.13 -2.31 -6.16
C GLY A 17 8.58 -2.68 -6.46
N LEU A 18 9.01 -3.91 -6.14
CA LEU A 18 10.34 -4.43 -6.51
C LEU A 18 10.54 -4.49 -8.04
N ILE A 19 9.46 -4.67 -8.81
CA ILE A 19 9.52 -4.84 -10.26
C ILE A 19 9.46 -3.48 -10.99
N ASN A 20 8.81 -2.47 -10.40
CA ASN A 20 8.58 -1.16 -11.03
C ASN A 20 9.11 0.03 -10.19
N LYS A 21 10.06 -0.20 -9.29
CA LYS A 21 10.62 0.82 -8.39
C LYS A 21 9.53 1.63 -7.65
N TRP A 22 8.45 0.97 -7.23
CA TRP A 22 7.29 1.59 -6.56
C TRP A 22 6.63 2.76 -7.34
N GLN A 23 6.79 2.82 -8.66
CA GLN A 23 6.17 3.84 -9.52
C GLN A 23 4.73 3.48 -9.92
N PHE A 24 3.86 3.26 -8.92
CA PHE A 24 2.43 3.09 -9.15
C PHE A 24 1.70 4.42 -9.17
N SER A 25 0.74 4.58 -10.08
CA SER A 25 -0.13 5.75 -10.08
C SER A 25 -1.08 5.75 -8.88
N ASP A 26 -1.50 6.94 -8.47
CA ASP A 26 -2.46 7.14 -7.38
C ASP A 26 -3.77 6.43 -7.64
N GLU A 27 -4.24 6.49 -8.89
CA GLU A 27 -5.45 5.79 -9.34
C GLU A 27 -5.32 4.28 -9.15
N LEU A 28 -4.20 3.68 -9.58
CA LEU A 28 -3.99 2.24 -9.43
C LEU A 28 -3.99 1.83 -7.95
N VAL A 29 -3.30 2.57 -7.09
CA VAL A 29 -3.27 2.25 -5.66
C VAL A 29 -4.64 2.44 -5.02
N ARG A 30 -5.38 3.49 -5.41
CA ARG A 30 -6.75 3.73 -4.95
C ARG A 30 -7.70 2.60 -5.33
N GLU A 31 -7.69 2.19 -6.60
CA GLU A 31 -8.55 1.10 -7.08
C GLU A 31 -8.14 -0.26 -6.50
N THR A 32 -6.85 -0.47 -6.26
CA THR A 32 -6.36 -1.66 -5.53
C THR A 32 -6.93 -1.68 -4.11
N TYR A 33 -6.86 -0.56 -3.37
CA TYR A 33 -7.41 -0.49 -2.01
C TYR A 33 -8.93 -0.74 -1.97
N LYS A 34 -9.69 -0.19 -2.92
CA LYS A 34 -11.12 -0.48 -3.06
C LYS A 34 -11.37 -1.97 -3.29
N SER A 35 -10.62 -2.57 -4.21
CA SER A 35 -10.74 -4.00 -4.53
C SER A 35 -10.44 -4.88 -3.32
N VAL A 36 -9.41 -4.55 -2.55
CA VAL A 36 -9.07 -5.22 -1.27
C VAL A 36 -10.22 -5.12 -0.27
N CYS A 37 -10.82 -3.94 -0.12
CA CYS A 37 -11.96 -3.73 0.76
C CYS A 37 -13.20 -4.52 0.32
N GLU A 38 -13.51 -4.53 -0.97
CA GLU A 38 -14.63 -5.29 -1.54
C GLU A 38 -14.44 -6.80 -1.43
N ALA A 39 -13.19 -7.27 -1.55
CA ALA A 39 -12.84 -8.68 -1.38
C ALA A 39 -12.85 -9.15 0.09
N GLY A 40 -13.02 -8.24 1.05
CA GLY A 40 -13.02 -8.58 2.48
C GLY A 40 -11.64 -8.95 3.03
N VAL A 41 -10.57 -8.45 2.41
CA VAL A 41 -9.19 -8.64 2.89
C VAL A 41 -8.96 -7.79 4.14
N ASP A 42 -8.29 -8.35 5.15
CA ASP A 42 -8.15 -7.70 6.46
C ASP A 42 -7.14 -6.54 6.45
N TYR A 43 -6.04 -6.67 5.69
CA TYR A 43 -4.95 -5.70 5.63
C TYR A 43 -4.47 -5.45 4.20
N MET A 44 -4.08 -4.20 3.92
CA MET A 44 -3.28 -3.85 2.74
C MET A 44 -1.95 -3.26 3.19
N GLU A 45 -0.85 -3.86 2.74
CA GLU A 45 0.49 -3.35 2.88
C GLU A 45 0.83 -2.43 1.70
N ILE A 46 0.75 -1.12 1.95
CA ILE A 46 0.71 -0.09 0.90
C ILE A 46 2.11 0.36 0.44
N GLY A 47 3.17 -0.08 1.12
CA GLY A 47 4.52 0.31 0.76
C GLY A 47 5.55 0.15 1.87
N TYR A 48 6.68 0.84 1.69
CA TYR A 48 7.78 0.94 2.64
C TYR A 48 7.85 2.33 3.27
N LYS A 49 8.42 2.44 4.48
CA LYS A 49 8.89 3.71 5.05
C LYS A 49 10.41 3.82 4.94
N ALA A 50 10.92 3.92 3.72
CA ALA A 50 12.35 4.09 3.48
C ALA A 50 12.84 5.53 3.77
N SER A 51 14.12 5.69 4.11
CA SER A 51 14.77 7.00 4.21
C SER A 51 15.18 7.52 2.82
N ALA A 52 14.99 8.83 2.60
CA ALA A 52 15.46 9.54 1.41
C ALA A 52 17.00 9.66 1.34
N ASP A 53 17.71 9.39 2.44
CA ASP A 53 19.18 9.32 2.45
C ASP A 53 19.70 8.03 1.80
N MET A 54 18.86 6.99 1.75
CA MET A 54 19.22 5.66 1.25
C MET A 54 18.66 5.39 -0.17
N PHE A 55 17.57 6.04 -0.53
CA PHE A 55 16.89 5.87 -1.81
C PHE A 55 16.52 7.23 -2.39
N ASP A 56 16.86 7.50 -3.66
CA ASP A 56 16.51 8.75 -4.32
C ASP A 56 15.00 8.79 -4.64
N PRO A 57 14.24 9.75 -4.09
CA PRO A 57 12.81 9.91 -4.39
C PRO A 57 12.49 10.22 -5.86
N LYS A 58 13.48 10.58 -6.68
CA LYS A 58 13.31 10.74 -8.14
C LYS A 58 13.41 9.41 -8.88
N GLU A 59 14.14 8.44 -8.33
CA GLU A 59 14.30 7.11 -8.92
C GLU A 59 13.19 6.16 -8.45
N TYR A 60 12.79 6.28 -7.19
CA TYR A 60 11.79 5.42 -6.57
C TYR A 60 10.49 6.18 -6.35
N GLY A 61 9.37 5.57 -6.73
CA GLY A 61 8.05 6.16 -6.56
C GLY A 61 7.66 6.29 -5.10
N LYS A 62 6.66 7.14 -4.84
CA LYS A 62 6.24 7.55 -3.50
C LYS A 62 5.90 6.39 -2.55
N TRP A 63 5.47 5.24 -3.07
CA TRP A 63 5.13 4.05 -2.28
C TRP A 63 6.35 3.35 -1.66
N ARG A 64 7.58 3.72 -2.06
CA ARG A 64 8.81 3.33 -1.36
C ARG A 64 9.02 4.09 -0.04
N PHE A 65 8.46 5.29 0.07
CA PHE A 65 8.59 6.18 1.23
C PHE A 65 7.31 6.23 2.07
N CYS A 66 6.16 5.97 1.44
CA CYS A 66 4.85 5.85 2.06
C CYS A 66 4.56 7.00 3.05
N LYS A 67 4.74 8.24 2.59
CA LYS A 67 4.46 9.42 3.41
C LYS A 67 2.97 9.48 3.74
N GLU A 68 2.64 9.95 4.93
CA GLU A 68 1.25 9.97 5.37
C GLU A 68 0.36 10.89 4.52
N GLU A 69 0.92 11.98 3.98
CA GLU A 69 0.21 12.90 3.08
C GLU A 69 -0.27 12.20 1.80
N ASP A 70 0.61 11.38 1.19
CA ASP A 70 0.29 10.61 -0.01
C ASP A 70 -0.80 9.58 0.24
N VAL A 71 -0.71 8.88 1.38
CA VAL A 71 -1.71 7.87 1.78
C VAL A 71 -3.06 8.53 2.05
N ARG A 72 -3.08 9.65 2.78
CA ARG A 72 -4.32 10.41 3.06
C ARG A 72 -4.98 10.89 1.78
N GLN A 73 -4.20 11.46 0.87
CA GLN A 73 -4.70 11.95 -0.42
C GLN A 73 -5.29 10.82 -1.26
N VAL A 74 -4.59 9.69 -1.39
CA VAL A 74 -5.05 8.58 -2.24
C VAL A 74 -6.28 7.88 -1.67
N LEU A 75 -6.46 7.87 -0.36
CA LEU A 75 -7.58 7.23 0.31
C LEU A 75 -8.71 8.20 0.69
N GLU A 76 -8.59 9.47 0.32
CA GLU A 76 -9.59 10.49 0.66
C GLU A 76 -10.99 10.09 0.17
N GLY A 77 -11.99 10.24 1.06
CA GLY A 77 -13.39 9.94 0.77
C GLY A 77 -13.73 8.45 0.67
N LEU A 78 -12.80 7.53 0.95
CA LEU A 78 -13.09 6.10 0.98
C LEU A 78 -13.51 5.63 2.38
N GLU A 79 -14.41 4.64 2.41
CA GLU A 79 -14.67 3.87 3.62
C GLU A 79 -13.52 2.89 3.86
N LEU A 80 -12.80 3.07 4.96
CA LEU A 80 -11.61 2.26 5.25
C LEU A 80 -11.98 0.94 5.94
N LYS A 81 -12.25 -0.11 5.16
CA LYS A 81 -12.60 -1.45 5.68
C LYS A 81 -11.37 -2.31 5.96
N ALA A 82 -10.39 -2.28 5.06
CA ALA A 82 -9.11 -2.95 5.26
C ALA A 82 -8.16 -2.04 6.07
N LYS A 83 -7.45 -2.63 7.03
CA LYS A 83 -6.42 -1.91 7.79
C LYS A 83 -5.18 -1.69 6.92
N LEU A 84 -4.45 -0.61 7.16
CA LEU A 84 -3.21 -0.31 6.43
C LEU A 84 -1.99 -0.82 7.19
N ALA A 85 -1.02 -1.33 6.44
CA ALA A 85 0.31 -1.70 6.92
C ALA A 85 1.39 -1.08 6.01
N CYS A 86 2.59 -0.92 6.55
CA CYS A 86 3.78 -0.54 5.81
C CYS A 86 4.99 -1.25 6.40
N MET A 87 5.98 -1.59 5.56
CA MET A 87 7.22 -2.21 5.99
C MET A 87 8.28 -1.16 6.33
N VAL A 88 9.06 -1.42 7.38
CA VAL A 88 10.23 -0.61 7.75
C VAL A 88 11.42 -1.58 7.82
N ASP A 89 12.48 -1.28 7.08
CA ASP A 89 13.74 -2.03 7.10
C ASP A 89 14.79 -1.29 7.95
#